data_AF-A0A3A0DHM5-F1
#
_entry.id   AF-A0A3A0DHM5-F1
#
_cell.length_a   1.000
_cell.length_b   1.000
_cell.length_c   1.000
_cell.angle_alpha   90.00
_cell.angle_beta   90.00
_cell.angle_gamma   90.00
#
_symmetry.space_group_name_H-M   'P 1'
#
loop_
_entity.id
_entity.type
_entity.pdbx_description
1 polymer ?
#
loop_
_entity_poly.entity_id
_entity_poly.type
_entity_poly.pdbx_seq_one_letter_code
_entity_poly.pdbx_strand_id
1 'polypeptide(L)'
;MLSGADQLLAWGPQIGEEANFYYNYHATQVLHVVGGKHWTAWHAPLRDYLVAAQNRDPRDHAFGSWYVATDPGSSPGGRLYCTAVAALTLQVICTSPDP
;
A
#
# COMPACT_ATOMS: atom_id res chain seq x y z
N MET A 1 14.19 -12.63 -13.36
CA MET A 1 13.49 -11.43 -12.87
C MET A 1 11.97 -11.58 -12.92
N LEU A 2 11.38 -12.10 -14.01
CA LEU A 2 9.92 -12.30 -14.10
C LEU A 2 9.33 -13.24 -13.02
N SER A 3 10.03 -14.31 -12.66
CA SER A 3 9.58 -15.25 -11.62
C SER A 3 9.35 -14.61 -10.25
N GLY A 4 10.12 -13.57 -9.90
CA GLY A 4 9.96 -12.84 -8.64
C GLY A 4 8.72 -11.94 -8.64
N ALA A 5 8.45 -11.27 -9.76
CA ALA A 5 7.26 -10.43 -9.91
C ALA A 5 5.97 -11.28 -9.96
N ASP A 6 6.02 -12.45 -10.59
CA ASP A 6 4.93 -13.43 -10.57
C ASP A 6 4.62 -13.89 -9.13
N GLN A 7 5.66 -14.11 -8.32
CA GLN A 7 5.49 -14.48 -6.91
C GLN A 7 4.89 -13.35 -6.07
N LEU A 8 5.29 -12.10 -6.30
CA LEU A 8 4.68 -10.94 -5.63
C LEU A 8 3.20 -10.81 -5.96
N LEU A 9 2.80 -11.03 -7.22
CA LEU A 9 1.38 -11.08 -7.58
C LEU A 9 0.63 -12.23 -6.93
N ALA A 10 1.27 -13.40 -6.82
CA ALA A 10 0.65 -14.58 -6.20
C ALA A 10 0.36 -14.35 -4.71
N TRP A 11 1.21 -13.59 -4.01
CA TRP A 11 0.94 -13.14 -2.64
C TRP A 11 -0.09 -12.02 -2.59
N GLY A 12 -0.05 -11.11 -3.57
CA GLY A 12 -0.96 -9.99 -3.65
C GLY A 12 -0.75 -8.94 -2.55
N PRO A 13 -1.50 -7.83 -2.58
CA PRO A 13 -1.44 -6.81 -1.55
C PRO A 13 -1.87 -7.36 -0.18
N GLN A 14 -1.09 -7.07 0.86
CA GLN A 14 -1.41 -7.43 2.24
C GLN A 14 -2.26 -6.32 2.87
N ILE A 15 -3.54 -6.58 3.13
CA ILE A 15 -4.55 -5.56 3.49
C ILE A 15 -5.38 -6.00 4.70
N GLY A 16 -6.17 -5.07 5.28
CA GLY A 16 -7.06 -5.36 6.40
C GLY A 16 -6.27 -5.68 7.69
N GLU A 17 -6.66 -6.73 8.41
CA GLU A 17 -5.95 -7.16 9.63
C GLU A 17 -4.58 -7.78 9.32
N GLU A 18 -4.34 -8.25 8.10
CA GLU A 18 -3.05 -8.74 7.65
C GLU A 18 -2.21 -7.65 6.98
N ALA A 19 -2.61 -6.37 7.13
CA ALA A 19 -1.94 -5.29 6.43
C ALA A 19 -0.45 -5.20 6.78
N ASN A 20 0.36 -5.03 5.74
CA ASN A 20 1.78 -4.82 5.87
C ASN A 20 2.21 -3.65 4.97
N PHE A 21 2.29 -2.46 5.55
CA PHE A 21 2.61 -1.24 4.82
C PHE A 21 4.01 -1.31 4.21
N TYR A 22 4.98 -1.89 4.93
CA TYR A 22 6.35 -2.06 4.42
C TYR A 22 6.39 -2.93 3.17
N TYR A 23 5.79 -4.12 3.25
CA TYR A 23 5.74 -5.06 2.15
C TYR A 23 5.04 -4.44 0.94
N ASN A 24 3.86 -3.84 1.16
CA ASN A 24 3.09 -3.22 0.09
C ASN A 24 3.87 -2.12 -0.61
N TYR A 25 4.59 -1.26 0.13
CA TYR A 25 5.41 -0.22 -0.46
C TYR A 25 6.51 -0.79 -1.37
N HIS A 26 7.28 -1.76 -0.89
CA HIS A 26 8.38 -2.34 -1.66
C HIS A 26 7.89 -3.19 -2.85
N ALA A 27 6.83 -3.97 -2.67
CA ALA A 27 6.20 -4.71 -3.75
C ALA A 27 5.66 -3.76 -4.84
N THR A 28 5.07 -2.64 -4.43
CA THR A 28 4.61 -1.58 -5.36
C THR A 28 5.76 -1.03 -6.19
N GLN A 29 6.91 -0.72 -5.59
CA GLN A 29 8.09 -0.25 -6.31
C GLN A 29 8.55 -1.25 -7.39
N VAL A 30 8.62 -2.54 -7.04
CA VAL A 30 9.04 -3.59 -7.98
C VAL A 30 8.03 -3.74 -9.11
N LEU A 31 6.74 -3.87 -8.77
CA LEU A 31 5.68 -4.12 -9.76
C LEU A 31 5.41 -2.91 -10.65
N HIS A 32 5.64 -1.69 -10.14
CA HIS A 32 5.60 -0.47 -10.93
C HIS A 32 6.69 -0.47 -12.02
N VAL A 33 7.92 -0.84 -11.66
CA VAL A 33 9.03 -0.96 -12.63
C VAL A 33 8.79 -2.08 -13.65
N VAL A 34 8.20 -3.20 -13.22
CA VAL A 34 7.84 -4.32 -14.11
C VAL A 34 6.73 -3.92 -15.09
N GLY A 35 5.76 -3.13 -14.64
CA GLY A 35 4.70 -2.57 -15.48
C GLY A 35 3.71 -3.61 -16.02
N GLY A 36 3.00 -3.23 -17.07
CA GLY A 36 2.10 -4.10 -17.84
C GLY A 36 0.99 -4.74 -16.99
N LYS A 37 0.72 -6.03 -17.26
CA LYS A 37 -0.34 -6.80 -16.58
C LYS A 37 -0.10 -6.92 -15.08
N HIS A 38 1.16 -6.97 -14.64
CA HIS A 38 1.52 -7.06 -13.22
C HIS A 38 1.14 -5.80 -12.48
N TRP A 39 1.49 -4.64 -13.05
CA TRP A 39 1.10 -3.36 -12.49
C TRP A 39 -0.42 -3.19 -12.45
N THR A 40 -1.10 -3.57 -13.55
CA THR A 40 -2.56 -3.47 -13.65
C THR A 40 -3.27 -4.30 -12.57
N ALA A 41 -2.81 -5.52 -12.33
CA ALA A 41 -3.37 -6.41 -11.31
C ALA A 41 -3.09 -5.96 -9.88
N TRP A 42 -1.99 -5.22 -9.65
CA TRP A 42 -1.56 -4.80 -8.32
C TRP A 42 -2.13 -3.45 -7.87
N HIS A 43 -2.11 -2.44 -8.73
CA HIS A 43 -2.33 -1.05 -8.29
C HIS A 43 -3.76 -0.79 -7.83
N ALA A 44 -4.77 -1.28 -8.55
CA ALA A 44 -6.18 -1.00 -8.28
C ALA A 44 -6.63 -1.49 -6.89
N PRO A 45 -6.45 -2.77 -6.51
CA PRO A 45 -6.88 -3.25 -5.20
C PRO A 45 -6.16 -2.55 -4.04
N LEU A 46 -4.85 -2.27 -4.19
CA LEU A 46 -4.08 -1.58 -3.16
C LEU A 46 -4.49 -0.12 -3.02
N ARG A 47 -4.72 0.59 -4.13
CA ARG A 47 -5.23 1.97 -4.12
C ARG A 47 -6.56 2.07 -3.41
N ASP A 48 -7.51 1.24 -3.82
CA ASP A 48 -8.88 1.29 -3.34
C ASP A 48 -8.93 0.96 -1.83
N TYR A 49 -8.12 -0.01 -1.39
CA TYR A 49 -7.91 -0.28 0.02
C TYR A 49 -7.35 0.93 0.78
N LEU A 50 -6.26 1.53 0.31
CA LEU A 50 -5.63 2.65 1.02
C LEU A 50 -6.58 3.85 1.10
N VAL A 51 -7.31 4.17 0.03
CA VAL A 51 -8.30 5.25 0.06
C VAL A 51 -9.44 4.95 1.03
N ALA A 52 -9.93 3.71 1.07
CA ALA A 52 -10.99 3.31 1.99
C ALA A 52 -10.54 3.25 3.46
N ALA A 53 -9.29 2.87 3.71
CA ALA A 53 -8.72 2.70 5.05
C ALA A 53 -8.24 4.01 5.69
N GLN A 54 -8.18 5.11 4.94
CA GLN A 54 -7.81 6.42 5.49
C GLN A 54 -8.83 6.87 6.54
N ASN A 55 -8.38 7.45 7.65
CA ASN A 55 -9.31 8.07 8.60
C ASN A 55 -9.96 9.31 7.94
N ARG A 56 -11.29 9.29 7.83
CA ARG A 56 -12.10 10.35 7.19
C ARG A 56 -12.99 11.11 8.16
N ASP A 57 -12.87 10.91 9.49
CA ASP A 57 -13.60 11.74 10.45
C ASP A 57 -12.89 13.11 10.60
N PRO A 58 -13.48 14.22 10.12
CA PRO A 58 -12.85 15.54 10.18
C PRO A 58 -12.71 16.09 11.61
N ARG A 59 -13.33 15.44 12.61
CA ARG A 59 -13.25 15.83 14.02
C ARG A 59 -12.19 15.05 14.79
N ASP A 60 -11.64 14.00 14.19
CA ASP A 60 -10.57 13.20 14.79
C ASP A 60 -9.22 13.88 14.53
N HIS A 61 -8.36 13.93 15.55
CA HIS A 61 -6.98 14.41 15.41
C HIS A 61 -6.16 13.56 14.43
N ALA A 62 -6.63 12.34 14.14
CA ALA A 62 -6.02 11.42 13.20
C ALA A 62 -6.62 11.51 11.77
N PHE A 63 -7.42 12.53 11.46
CA PHE A 63 -7.95 12.75 10.11
C PHE A 63 -6.84 12.71 9.04
N GLY A 64 -7.09 11.98 7.96
CA GLY A 64 -6.16 11.81 6.84
C GLY A 64 -5.03 10.79 7.07
N SER A 65 -4.96 10.17 8.25
CA SER A 65 -3.91 9.20 8.59
C SER A 65 -4.33 7.74 8.32
N TRP A 66 -3.36 6.84 8.37
CA TRP A 66 -3.54 5.40 8.35
C TRP A 66 -3.00 4.78 9.64
N TYR A 67 -3.67 3.74 10.13
CA TYR A 67 -3.19 2.94 11.24
C TYR A 67 -3.86 1.56 11.25
N VAL A 68 -3.05 0.51 11.32
CA VAL A 68 -3.51 -0.86 11.50
C VAL A 68 -2.72 -1.45 12.67
N ALA A 69 -3.40 -1.79 13.77
CA ALA A 69 -2.71 -2.22 14.99
C ALA A 69 -1.88 -3.50 14.81
N THR A 70 -2.32 -4.37 13.91
CA THR A 70 -1.67 -5.64 13.56
C THR A 70 -0.52 -5.49 12.55
N ASP A 71 -0.32 -4.30 11.96
CA ASP A 71 0.80 -4.06 11.05
C ASP A 71 2.14 -4.18 11.81
N PRO A 72 3.14 -4.92 11.27
CA PRO A 72 4.42 -5.10 11.95
C PRO A 72 5.18 -3.79 12.25
N GLY A 73 5.00 -2.77 11.43
CA GLY A 73 5.59 -1.45 11.61
C GLY A 73 4.83 -0.53 12.56
N SER A 74 3.57 -0.85 12.90
CA SER A 74 2.79 -0.12 13.92
C SER A 74 3.41 -0.20 15.31
N SER A 75 4.00 -1.33 15.69
CA SER A 75 4.62 -1.48 17.03
C SER A 75 5.81 -0.53 17.24
N PRO A 76 6.82 -0.47 16.35
CA PRO A 76 7.96 0.43 16.50
C PRO A 76 7.69 1.87 16.02
N GLY A 77 6.87 2.06 14.97
CA GLY A 77 6.72 3.33 14.28
C GLY A 77 5.35 4.01 14.43
N GLY A 78 4.36 3.27 14.93
CA GLY A 78 3.01 3.78 15.18
C GLY A 78 2.30 4.33 13.93
N ARG A 79 1.34 5.22 14.19
CA ARG A 79 0.53 5.88 13.15
C ARG A 79 1.35 6.73 12.19
N LEU A 80 2.41 7.38 12.67
CA LEU A 80 3.26 8.21 11.82
C LEU A 80 3.92 7.38 10.72
N TYR A 81 4.49 6.23 11.09
CA TYR A 81 5.04 5.27 10.15
C TYR A 81 4.01 4.80 9.13
N CYS A 82 2.86 4.30 9.60
CA CYS A 82 1.79 3.81 8.72
C CYS A 82 1.36 4.87 7.71
N THR A 83 1.18 6.10 8.18
CA THR A 83 0.76 7.24 7.36
C THR A 83 1.81 7.60 6.32
N ALA A 84 3.09 7.69 6.71
CA ALA A 84 4.17 8.01 5.79
C ALA A 84 4.29 6.95 4.67
N VAL A 85 4.26 5.67 5.03
CA VAL A 85 4.39 4.57 4.07
C VAL A 85 3.16 4.44 3.18
N ALA A 86 1.95 4.64 3.71
CA ALA A 86 0.72 4.71 2.92
C ALA A 86 0.78 5.84 1.89
N ALA A 87 1.20 7.04 2.30
CA ALA A 87 1.33 8.18 1.41
C ALA A 87 2.39 7.95 0.31
N LEU A 88 3.55 7.39 0.66
CA LEU A 88 4.58 7.03 -0.32
C LEU A 88 4.09 5.96 -1.31
N THR A 89 3.27 5.01 -0.86
CA THR A 89 2.68 3.97 -1.71
C THR A 89 1.66 4.57 -2.69
N LEU A 90 0.75 5.41 -2.20
CA LEU A 90 -0.22 6.12 -3.02
C LEU A 90 0.45 7.04 -4.04
N GLN A 91 1.55 7.70 -3.68
CA GLN A 91 2.32 8.53 -4.60
C GLN A 91 2.71 7.74 -5.84
N VAL A 92 3.29 6.54 -5.68
CA VAL A 92 3.70 5.69 -6.81
C VAL A 92 2.49 5.33 -7.68
N ILE A 93 1.38 4.94 -7.03
CA ILE A 93 0.17 4.53 -7.74
C ILE A 93 -0.44 5.68 -8.56
N CYS A 94 -0.52 6.89 -7.99
CA CYS A 94 -1.15 8.04 -8.65
C CYS A 94 -0.23 8.71 -9.69
N THR A 95 1.10 8.57 -9.58
CA THR A 95 2.02 9.13 -10.58
C THR A 95 2.16 8.31 -11.85
N SER A 96 1.79 7.02 -11.80
CA SER A 96 1.78 6.20 -13.00
C SER A 96 0.53 6.52 -13.81
N PRO A 97 0.64 6.83 -15.12
CA PRO A 97 -0.55 6.91 -15.96
C PRO A 97 -1.30 5.57 -15.89
N ASP A 98 -2.64 5.64 -15.80
CA ASP A 98 -3.48 4.45 -15.90
C ASP A 98 -3.13 3.72 -17.22
N PRO A 99 -2.89 2.40 -17.19
CA PRO A 99 -2.48 1.64 -18.37
C PRO A 99 -3.56 1.56 -19.45
#